data_AF-A0A060C745-F1
#
_entry.id   AF-A0A060C745-F1
#
_cell.length_a   1.000
_cell.length_b   1.000
_cell.length_c   1.000
_cell.angle_alpha   90.00
_cell.angle_beta   90.00
_cell.angle_gamma   90.00
#
_symmetry.space_group_name_H-M   'P 1'
#
loop_
_entity.id
_entity.type
_entity.pdbx_description
1 polymer ?
#
loop_
_entity_poly.entity_id
_entity_poly.type
_entity_poly.pdbx_seq_one_letter_code
_entity_poly.pdbx_strand_id
1 'polypeptide(L)'
;FPEVILENCSSGGLRIDLGIARRTYMAFLSDPDWPDHDLQIFWGASTMLAPNVLLHWTYSHWRHLTPPPYQTFNPHDPALTVKKWDYYTRISMLGVYGLSQRLPDLPPGLPKERPNRMLSTRIACAASSRRLTCIA
;
A
#
# COMPACT_ATOMS: atom_id res chain seq x y z
N PHE A 1 -20.15 -1.90 -15.66
CA PHE A 1 -18.74 -1.52 -15.57
C PHE A 1 -17.85 -2.76 -15.35
N PRO A 2 -17.85 -3.75 -16.27
CA PRO A 2 -16.99 -4.94 -16.13
C PRO A 2 -15.49 -4.61 -16.08
N GLU A 3 -15.09 -3.48 -16.64
CA GLU A 3 -13.73 -2.93 -16.64
C GLU A 3 -13.30 -2.29 -15.31
N VAL A 4 -14.21 -2.13 -14.33
CA VAL A 4 -13.87 -1.51 -13.05
C VAL A 4 -13.26 -2.54 -12.11
N ILE A 5 -12.06 -2.21 -11.63
CA ILE A 5 -11.37 -2.95 -10.59
C ILE A 5 -11.91 -2.50 -9.22
N LEU A 6 -12.53 -3.42 -8.50
CA LEU A 6 -13.09 -3.20 -7.17
C LEU A 6 -12.11 -3.67 -6.09
N GLU A 7 -11.73 -2.75 -5.21
CA GLU A 7 -11.00 -3.00 -3.98
C GLU A 7 -11.98 -3.11 -2.80
N ASN A 8 -11.79 -4.13 -1.96
CA ASN A 8 -12.48 -4.24 -0.68
C ASN A 8 -11.71 -3.48 0.42
N CYS A 9 -12.42 -2.68 1.20
CA CYS A 9 -11.88 -1.97 2.35
C CYS A 9 -12.95 -1.84 3.44
N SER A 10 -12.58 -2.15 4.67
CA SER A 10 -13.36 -1.93 5.88
C SER A 10 -12.41 -1.52 7.00
N SER A 11 -12.10 -0.22 7.08
CA SER A 11 -11.03 0.32 7.94
C SER A 11 -9.73 -0.49 7.79
N GLY A 12 -9.31 -0.64 6.53
CA GLY A 12 -8.35 -1.65 6.13
C GLY A 12 -9.00 -3.04 6.01
N GLY A 13 -8.45 -4.02 6.73
CA GLY A 13 -8.77 -5.43 6.58
C GLY A 13 -9.83 -6.01 7.52
N LEU A 14 -10.70 -5.21 8.15
CA LEU A 14 -11.69 -5.76 9.12
C LEU A 14 -12.75 -6.66 8.48
N ARG A 15 -12.82 -6.74 7.15
CA ARG A 15 -13.80 -7.54 6.42
C ARG A 15 -13.18 -8.25 5.22
N ILE A 16 -12.11 -9.00 5.45
CA ILE A 16 -11.48 -9.89 4.46
C ILE A 16 -12.05 -11.30 4.61
N ASP A 17 -12.90 -11.69 3.66
CA ASP A 17 -13.49 -13.02 3.63
C ASP A 17 -13.87 -13.44 2.21
N LEU A 18 -14.09 -14.74 2.03
CA LEU A 18 -14.40 -15.35 0.73
C LEU A 18 -15.74 -14.88 0.15
N GLY A 19 -16.67 -14.38 0.97
CA GLY A 19 -17.93 -13.83 0.48
C GLY A 19 -17.71 -12.57 -0.33
N ILE A 20 -16.87 -11.66 0.16
CA ILE A 20 -16.50 -10.42 -0.55
C ILE A 20 -15.47 -10.65 -1.64
N ALA A 21 -14.50 -11.55 -1.42
CA ALA A 21 -13.49 -11.87 -2.44
C ALA A 21 -14.10 -12.41 -3.75
N ARG A 22 -15.32 -12.95 -3.71
CA ARG A 22 -16.08 -13.34 -4.92
C ARG A 22 -16.60 -12.16 -5.74
N ARG A 23 -16.57 -10.93 -5.20
CA ARG A 23 -17.15 -9.71 -5.77
C ARG A 23 -16.12 -8.60 -5.97
N THR A 24 -14.93 -8.73 -5.39
CA THR A 24 -13.82 -7.76 -5.52
C THR A 24 -12.57 -8.43 -6.04
N TYR A 25 -11.63 -7.64 -6.56
CA TYR A 25 -10.39 -8.14 -7.15
C TYR A 25 -9.26 -8.24 -6.13
N MET A 26 -9.28 -7.35 -5.14
CA MET A 26 -8.29 -7.29 -4.08
C MET A 26 -8.91 -6.75 -2.80
N ALA A 27 -8.20 -6.90 -1.69
CA ALA A 27 -8.56 -6.33 -0.40
C ALA A 27 -7.39 -5.51 0.16
N PHE A 28 -7.69 -4.31 0.62
CA PHE A 28 -6.75 -3.48 1.36
C PHE A 28 -6.51 -4.09 2.74
N LEU A 29 -5.24 -4.39 3.05
CA LEU A 29 -4.89 -5.17 4.22
C LEU A 29 -5.05 -4.41 5.54
N SER A 30 -4.57 -3.16 5.65
CA SER A 30 -4.75 -2.40 6.88
C SER A 30 -4.42 -0.92 6.79
N ASP A 31 -5.11 -0.10 7.58
CA ASP A 31 -4.82 1.34 7.71
C ASP A 31 -3.46 1.61 8.39
N PRO A 32 -3.07 0.92 9.49
CA PRO A 32 -1.71 1.03 10.01
C PRO A 32 -0.74 0.19 9.20
N ASP A 33 0.39 0.78 8.83
CA ASP A 33 1.37 0.18 7.92
C ASP A 33 2.81 0.42 8.37
N TRP A 34 3.04 0.37 9.69
CA TRP A 34 4.39 0.22 10.22
C TRP A 34 4.90 -1.21 9.93
N PRO A 35 6.23 -1.40 9.78
CA PRO A 35 6.80 -2.61 9.21
C PRO A 35 6.34 -3.92 9.86
N ASP A 36 6.39 -3.99 11.19
CA ASP A 36 6.07 -5.21 11.93
C ASP A 36 4.60 -5.62 11.74
N HIS A 37 3.69 -4.64 11.74
CA HIS A 37 2.28 -4.90 11.55
C HIS A 37 1.96 -5.29 10.12
N ASP A 38 2.48 -4.55 9.13
CA ASP A 38 2.33 -4.89 7.70
C ASP A 38 2.81 -6.31 7.40
N LEU A 39 3.97 -6.71 7.93
CA LEU A 39 4.50 -8.07 7.75
C LEU A 39 3.63 -9.13 8.44
N GLN A 40 3.11 -8.86 9.63
CA GLN A 40 2.24 -9.79 10.37
C GLN A 40 0.89 -10.01 9.67
N ILE A 41 0.23 -8.92 9.25
CA ILE A 41 -1.06 -9.02 8.55
C ILE A 41 -0.88 -9.67 7.17
N PHE A 42 0.21 -9.36 6.47
CA PHE A 42 0.53 -10.00 5.20
C PHE A 42 0.68 -11.51 5.39
N TRP A 43 1.52 -11.92 6.35
CA TRP A 43 1.73 -13.32 6.66
C TRP A 43 0.41 -14.01 6.97
N GLY A 44 -0.40 -13.46 7.89
CA GLY A 44 -1.70 -14.02 8.27
C GLY A 44 -2.66 -14.14 7.09
N ALA A 45 -2.86 -13.08 6.31
CA ALA A 45 -3.75 -13.09 5.16
C ALA A 45 -3.27 -14.04 4.06
N SER A 46 -1.95 -14.11 3.82
CA SER A 46 -1.34 -14.95 2.79
C SER A 46 -1.46 -16.45 3.07
N THR A 47 -1.79 -16.84 4.31
CA THR A 47 -2.12 -18.24 4.63
C THR A 47 -3.45 -18.71 4.04
N MET A 48 -4.34 -17.77 3.68
CA MET A 48 -5.69 -18.07 3.16
C MET A 48 -5.94 -17.52 1.75
N LEU A 49 -5.29 -16.42 1.39
CA LEU A 49 -5.48 -15.73 0.12
C LEU A 49 -4.14 -15.58 -0.62
N ALA A 50 -4.19 -15.65 -1.95
CA ALA A 50 -3.00 -15.46 -2.76
C ALA A 50 -2.48 -14.01 -2.66
N PRO A 51 -1.15 -13.76 -2.62
CA PRO A 51 -0.61 -12.41 -2.49
C PRO A 51 -1.07 -11.41 -3.56
N ASN A 52 -1.46 -11.88 -4.74
CA ASN A 52 -1.95 -11.03 -5.83
C ASN A 52 -3.36 -10.46 -5.62
N VAL A 53 -4.04 -10.80 -4.51
CA VAL A 53 -5.31 -10.17 -4.09
C VAL A 53 -5.16 -9.36 -2.80
N LEU A 54 -3.93 -9.27 -2.28
CA LEU A 54 -3.61 -8.58 -1.03
C LEU A 54 -2.95 -7.24 -1.35
N LEU A 55 -3.69 -6.15 -1.17
CA LEU A 55 -3.21 -4.81 -1.47
C LEU A 55 -2.57 -4.17 -0.23
N HIS A 56 -1.35 -3.67 -0.40
CA HIS A 56 -0.70 -2.75 0.51
C HIS A 56 -0.47 -1.39 -0.14
N TRP A 57 -0.67 -0.35 0.67
CA TRP A 57 -0.20 0.98 0.35
C TRP A 57 1.11 1.23 1.08
N THR A 58 2.13 1.76 0.38
CA THR A 58 3.38 2.13 1.03
C THR A 58 3.15 3.34 1.93
N TYR A 59 3.18 3.07 3.23
CA TYR A 59 3.11 3.99 4.36
C TYR A 59 2.08 5.11 4.18
N SER A 60 0.91 4.99 4.77
CA SER A 60 -0.24 5.84 4.58
C SER A 60 -0.25 6.93 5.63
N HIS A 61 -0.75 8.11 5.24
CA HIS A 61 -0.91 9.20 6.21
C HIS A 61 -2.01 8.87 7.22
N TRP A 62 -1.64 8.78 8.49
CA TRP A 62 -2.60 8.56 9.56
C TRP A 62 -3.48 9.80 9.77
N ARG A 63 -4.80 9.62 9.73
CA ARG A 63 -5.74 10.74 9.80
C ARG A 63 -5.95 11.30 11.21
N HIS A 64 -5.81 10.50 12.26
CA HIS A 64 -6.08 10.96 13.63
C HIS A 64 -4.89 11.77 14.18
N LEU A 65 -5.18 12.66 15.12
CA LEU A 65 -4.17 13.49 15.80
C LEU A 65 -3.12 12.66 16.56
N THR A 66 -3.49 11.44 16.94
CA THR A 66 -2.63 10.50 17.65
C THR A 66 -2.42 9.26 16.78
N PRO A 67 -1.30 9.15 16.06
CA PRO A 67 -0.94 7.92 15.37
C PRO A 67 -0.58 6.80 16.35
N PRO A 68 -0.67 5.52 15.93
CA PRO A 68 -0.07 4.43 16.69
C PRO A 68 1.39 4.75 17.01
N PRO A 69 1.89 4.43 18.21
CA PRO A 69 3.25 4.81 18.63
C PRO A 69 4.36 4.21 17.77
N TYR A 70 4.06 3.14 17.03
CA TYR A 70 4.99 2.44 16.13
C TYR A 70 5.04 3.05 14.72
N GLN A 71 4.11 3.94 14.38
CA GLN A 71 3.98 4.60 13.08
C GLN A 71 4.94 5.82 13.02
N THR A 72 6.25 5.55 13.02
CA THR A 72 7.30 6.58 13.20
C THR A 72 8.00 7.02 11.91
N PHE A 73 7.69 6.39 10.77
CA PHE A 73 8.32 6.75 9.50
C PHE A 73 7.81 8.11 8.99
N ASN A 74 8.69 8.91 8.42
CA ASN A 74 8.31 10.18 7.79
C ASN A 74 8.75 10.16 6.33
N PRO A 75 7.82 10.02 5.37
CA PRO A 75 8.14 10.01 3.94
C PRO A 75 8.58 11.39 3.43
N HIS A 76 8.40 12.45 4.22
CA HIS A 76 8.79 13.83 3.89
C HIS A 76 10.05 14.29 4.64
N ASP A 77 10.75 13.38 5.34
CA ASP A 77 12.01 13.71 5.99
C ASP A 77 13.06 14.13 4.94
N PRO A 78 13.63 15.35 5.00
CA PRO A 78 14.67 15.78 4.07
C PRO A 78 15.93 14.91 4.11
N ALA A 79 16.18 14.21 5.22
CA ALA A 79 17.27 13.27 5.37
C ALA A 79 16.91 11.83 4.95
N LEU A 80 15.73 11.62 4.35
CA LEU A 80 15.29 10.31 3.91
C LEU A 80 16.23 9.75 2.83
N THR A 81 16.82 8.59 3.12
CA THR A 81 17.68 7.89 2.17
C THR A 81 16.87 6.97 1.27
N VAL A 82 17.34 6.77 0.04
CA VAL A 82 16.76 5.77 -0.90
C VAL A 82 16.73 4.38 -0.26
N LYS A 83 17.76 3.99 0.50
CA LYS A 83 17.80 2.70 1.19
C LYS A 83 16.64 2.53 2.19
N LYS A 84 16.33 3.60 2.94
CA LYS A 84 15.22 3.57 3.90
C LYS A 84 13.88 3.56 3.17
N TRP A 85 13.71 4.38 2.13
CA TRP A 85 12.52 4.34 1.27
C TRP A 85 12.29 2.94 0.68
N ASP A 86 13.31 2.35 0.05
CA ASP A 86 13.28 0.99 -0.50
C ASP A 86 12.86 -0.06 0.52
N TYR A 87 13.31 0.06 1.77
CA TYR A 87 12.93 -0.87 2.85
C TYR A 87 11.42 -0.87 3.08
N TYR A 88 10.80 0.31 3.26
CA TYR A 88 9.35 0.40 3.46
C TYR A 88 8.57 0.02 2.21
N THR A 89 9.00 0.48 1.02
CA THR A 89 8.32 0.13 -0.24
C THR A 89 8.33 -1.36 -0.50
N ARG A 90 9.44 -2.06 -0.23
CA ARG A 90 9.55 -3.51 -0.47
C ARG A 90 8.65 -4.35 0.43
N ILE A 91 8.29 -3.87 1.61
CA ILE A 91 7.31 -4.54 2.47
C ILE A 91 5.94 -4.56 1.77
N SER A 92 5.51 -3.42 1.22
CA SER A 92 4.26 -3.35 0.46
C SER A 92 4.30 -4.17 -0.85
N MET A 93 5.48 -4.38 -1.43
CA MET A 93 5.66 -5.17 -2.67
C MET A 93 5.51 -6.68 -2.49
N LEU A 94 5.25 -7.19 -1.28
CA LEU A 94 4.98 -8.61 -1.06
C LEU A 94 3.64 -9.07 -1.68
N GLY A 95 2.72 -8.13 -1.95
CA GLY A 95 1.45 -8.37 -2.64
C GLY A 95 1.22 -7.40 -3.80
N VAL A 96 -0.04 -7.05 -4.04
CA VAL A 96 -0.37 -5.86 -4.86
C VAL A 96 0.07 -4.63 -4.08
N TYR A 97 0.69 -3.67 -4.75
CA TYR A 97 1.25 -2.50 -4.05
C TYR A 97 0.80 -1.19 -4.70
N GLY A 98 0.79 -0.13 -3.91
CA GLY A 98 0.60 1.22 -4.41
C GLY A 98 1.24 2.26 -3.49
N LEU A 99 1.30 3.51 -3.95
CA LEU A 99 1.81 4.63 -3.15
C LEU A 99 0.65 5.48 -2.63
N SER A 100 0.54 5.64 -1.31
CA SER A 100 -0.45 6.50 -0.64
C SER A 100 0.19 7.82 -0.18
N GLN A 101 0.97 8.44 -1.07
CA GLN A 101 1.74 9.65 -0.81
C GLN A 101 1.46 10.72 -1.85
N ARG A 102 1.54 11.99 -1.44
CA ARG A 102 1.51 13.10 -2.38
C ARG A 102 2.86 13.18 -3.10
N LEU A 103 2.96 12.54 -4.26
CA LEU A 103 4.21 12.37 -5.02
C LEU A 103 5.01 13.67 -5.28
N PRO A 104 4.39 14.85 -5.49
CA PRO A 104 5.13 16.11 -5.61
C PRO A 104 5.81 16.56 -4.31
N ASP A 105 5.32 16.12 -3.15
CA ASP A 105 5.82 16.54 -1.84
C ASP A 105 6.91 15.59 -1.30
N LEU A 106 7.22 14.51 -2.02
CA LEU A 106 8.31 13.61 -1.65
C LEU A 106 9.68 14.28 -1.92
N PRO A 107 10.69 14.03 -1.07
CA PRO A 107 12.04 14.52 -1.28
C PRO A 107 12.57 14.26 -2.70
N PRO A 108 13.32 15.22 -3.30
CA PRO A 108 13.88 15.06 -4.62
C PRO A 108 14.87 13.88 -4.67
N GLY A 109 14.89 13.14 -5.77
CA GLY A 109 15.79 12.00 -5.97
C GLY A 109 15.28 10.65 -5.42
N LEU A 110 14.12 10.61 -4.75
CA LEU A 110 13.49 9.34 -4.40
C LEU A 110 12.84 8.69 -5.64
N PRO A 111 12.95 7.36 -5.80
CA PRO A 111 12.25 6.64 -6.86
C PRO A 111 10.74 6.69 -6.62
N LYS A 112 9.99 7.12 -7.64
CA LYS A 112 8.51 7.24 -7.61
C LYS A 112 7.81 6.11 -8.39
N GLU A 113 8.59 5.16 -8.87
CA GLU A 113 8.16 4.04 -9.71
C GLU A 113 8.62 2.72 -9.09
N ARG A 114 8.05 1.60 -9.56
CA ARG A 114 8.51 0.27 -9.16
C ARG A 114 10.00 0.13 -9.46
N PRO A 115 10.82 -0.40 -8.53
CA PRO A 115 12.18 -0.80 -8.88
C PRO A 115 12.14 -1.81 -10.04
N ASN A 116 12.71 -1.46 -11.19
CA ASN A 116 12.69 -2.19 -12.47
C ASN A 116 13.22 -3.66 -12.46
N ARG A 117 13.53 -4.24 -11.30
CA ARG A 117 14.13 -5.57 -11.16
C ARG A 117 13.16 -6.71 -10.83
N MET A 118 11.87 -6.44 -10.60
CA MET A 118 10.89 -7.50 -10.28
C MET A 118 9.57 -7.26 -11.01
N LEU A 119 9.39 -8.02 -12.09
CA LEU A 119 8.15 -8.37 -12.82
C LEU A 119 7.16 -7.24 -13.20
N SER A 120 6.80 -7.24 -14.48
CA SER A 120 5.75 -6.43 -15.09
C SER A 120 4.39 -6.72 -14.44
N THR A 121 3.85 -5.75 -13.71
CA THR A 121 2.42 -5.69 -13.35
C THR A 121 1.93 -4.28 -13.69
N ARG A 122 0.68 -4.16 -14.16
CA ARG A 122 0.15 -2.92 -14.75
C ARG A 122 -0.22 -1.93 -13.65
N ILE A 123 0.24 -0.69 -13.81
CA ILE A 123 -0.07 0.43 -12.94
C ILE A 123 -1.50 0.91 -13.19
N ALA A 124 -2.39 0.80 -12.20
CA ALA A 124 -3.72 1.41 -12.19
C ALA A 124 -3.69 2.63 -11.25
N CYS A 125 -3.72 3.83 -11.82
CA CYS A 125 -3.74 5.06 -11.02
C CYS A 125 -5.19 5.57 -10.88
N ALA A 126 -5.72 5.63 -9.65
CA ALA A 126 -7.00 6.24 -9.34
C ALA A 126 -6.78 7.75 -9.09
N ALA A 127 -7.30 8.59 -9.98
CA ALA A 127 -7.29 10.04 -9.82
C ALA A 127 -8.52 10.47 -9.01
N SER A 128 -8.30 10.94 -7.79
CA SER A 128 -9.23 11.86 -7.13
C SER A 128 -8.77 13.28 -7.44
N SER A 129 -9.68 14.25 -7.57
CA SER A 129 -9.42 15.63 -8.01
C SER A 129 -8.38 16.42 -7.18
N ARG A 130 -7.77 15.81 -6.17
CA ARG A 130 -6.67 16.34 -5.36
C ARG A 130 -5.53 15.34 -5.05
N ARG A 131 -5.55 14.11 -5.56
CA ARG A 131 -4.52 13.06 -5.29
C ARG A 131 -4.36 12.13 -6.48
N LEU A 132 -3.11 11.91 -6.91
CA LEU A 132 -2.73 10.75 -7.71
C LEU A 132 -2.53 9.58 -6.74
N THR A 133 -3.39 8.57 -6.81
CA THR A 133 -3.22 7.32 -6.10
C THR A 133 -2.79 6.28 -7.12
N CYS A 134 -1.53 5.82 -7.13
CA CYS A 134 -1.06 4.83 -8.10
C CYS A 134 -0.93 3.44 -7.47
N ILE A 135 -1.71 2.48 -7.97
CA ILE A 135 -1.56 1.03 -7.78
C ILE A 135 -0.61 0.55 -8.88
N ALA A 136 0.34 -0.34 -8.58
CA ALA A 136 1.36 -0.81 -9.52
C ALA A 136 1.57 -2.34 -9.48
#